data_AF-W5YFG0-F1
#
_entry.id   AF-W5YFG0-F1
#
_cell.length_a   1.000
_cell.length_b   1.000
_cell.length_c   1.000
_cell.angle_alpha   90.00
_cell.angle_beta   90.00
_cell.angle_gamma   90.00
#
_symmetry.space_group_name_H-M   'P 1'
#
loop_
_entity.id
_entity.type
_entity.pdbx_description
1 polymer ?
#
loop_
_entity_poly.entity_id
_entity_poly.type
_entity_poly.pdbx_seq_one_letter_code
_entity_poly.pdbx_strand_id
1 'polypeptide(L)'
;MAVQAVYFSERDGLDMALKHPDTMLFTSKADADARDKILELAEEIQVFLSRKVEGLSDDQAEQCAMAIAEERDLFQKALKKPELLNAAEQD
;
A
#
# COMPACT_ATOMS: atom_id res chain seq x y z
N MET A 1 -5.81 -12.13 -32.65
CA MET A 1 -5.17 -11.72 -31.37
C MET A 1 -6.27 -11.21 -30.47
N ALA A 2 -6.45 -11.78 -29.28
CA ALA A 2 -7.39 -11.25 -28.30
C ALA A 2 -6.70 -10.09 -27.57
N VAL A 3 -7.37 -8.93 -27.49
CA VAL A 3 -6.88 -7.77 -26.75
C VAL A 3 -7.63 -7.74 -25.43
N GLN A 4 -6.91 -7.85 -24.31
CA GLN A 4 -7.49 -7.77 -22.97
C GLN A 4 -7.10 -6.42 -22.36
N ALA A 5 -8.10 -5.68 -21.86
CA ALA A 5 -7.84 -4.44 -21.15
C ALA A 5 -7.28 -4.76 -19.76
N VAL A 6 -6.15 -4.17 -19.42
CA VAL A 6 -5.53 -4.22 -18.10
C VAL A 6 -5.46 -2.80 -17.54
N TYR A 7 -5.64 -2.69 -16.24
CA TYR A 7 -5.59 -1.43 -15.50
C TYR A 7 -4.32 -1.43 -14.64
N PHE A 8 -3.75 -0.26 -14.40
CA PHE A 8 -2.57 -0.10 -13.56
C PHE A 8 -2.77 1.15 -12.71
N SER A 9 -2.13 1.22 -11.54
CA SER A 9 -2.21 2.41 -10.70
C SER A 9 -1.40 3.55 -11.36
N GLU A 10 -1.99 4.75 -11.43
CA GLU A 10 -1.33 5.89 -12.07
C GLU A 10 -0.04 6.27 -11.31
N ARG A 11 0.03 5.97 -10.01
CA ARG A 11 1.20 6.22 -9.16
C ARG A 11 2.34 5.23 -9.36
N ASP A 12 2.06 3.95 -9.61
CA ASP A 12 3.13 2.99 -9.98
C ASP A 12 3.74 3.37 -11.33
N GLY A 13 2.91 3.91 -12.23
CA GLY A 13 3.31 4.26 -13.58
C GLY A 13 3.40 3.03 -14.50
N LEU A 14 3.13 3.25 -15.78
CA LEU A 14 3.08 2.18 -16.78
C LEU A 14 4.38 1.37 -16.85
N ASP A 15 5.54 2.03 -16.64
CA ASP A 15 6.85 1.38 -16.70
C ASP A 15 7.12 0.40 -15.54
N MET A 16 6.66 0.69 -14.31
CA MET A 16 6.76 -0.26 -13.20
C MET A 16 5.74 -1.38 -13.37
N ALA A 17 4.52 -1.06 -13.81
CA ALA A 17 3.46 -2.05 -14.04
C ALA A 17 3.84 -3.09 -15.11
N LEU A 18 4.56 -2.67 -16.15
CA LEU A 18 5.09 -3.57 -17.17
C LEU A 18 6.28 -4.41 -16.67
N LYS A 19 7.03 -3.95 -15.67
CA LYS A 19 8.12 -4.70 -15.02
C LYS A 19 7.61 -5.74 -14.03
N HIS A 20 6.48 -5.46 -13.38
CA HIS A 20 5.84 -6.37 -12.41
C HIS A 20 4.37 -6.63 -12.77
N PRO A 21 4.10 -7.27 -13.92
CA PRO A 21 2.75 -7.44 -14.43
C PRO A 21 1.86 -8.29 -13.51
N ASP A 22 2.45 -9.22 -12.74
CA ASP A 22 1.68 -10.11 -11.86
C ASP A 22 1.15 -9.42 -10.60
N THR A 23 1.76 -8.31 -10.19
CA THR A 23 1.42 -7.61 -8.93
C THR A 23 0.93 -6.19 -9.13
N MET A 24 1.17 -5.58 -10.30
CA MET A 24 0.85 -4.19 -10.60
C MET A 24 -0.12 -4.01 -11.77
N LEU A 25 -0.50 -5.09 -12.47
CA LEU A 25 -1.61 -5.06 -13.43
C LEU A 25 -2.87 -5.65 -12.80
N PHE A 26 -3.93 -4.86 -12.84
CA PHE A 26 -5.24 -5.17 -12.31
C PHE A 26 -6.22 -5.49 -13.45
N THR A 27 -7.14 -6.40 -13.18
CA THR A 27 -8.21 -6.75 -14.14
C THR A 27 -9.37 -5.75 -14.09
N SER A 28 -9.45 -4.93 -13.04
CA SER A 28 -10.49 -3.94 -12.81
C SER A 28 -9.87 -2.57 -12.50
N LYS A 29 -10.53 -1.51 -13.00
CA LYS A 29 -10.18 -0.12 -12.66
C LYS A 29 -10.29 0.15 -11.15
N ALA A 30 -11.27 -0.46 -10.50
CA ALA A 30 -11.51 -0.25 -9.08
C ALA A 30 -10.32 -0.72 -8.21
N ASP A 31 -9.64 -1.78 -8.64
CA ASP A 31 -8.48 -2.32 -7.91
C ASP A 31 -7.24 -1.45 -8.12
N ALA A 32 -7.06 -0.93 -9.34
CA ALA A 32 -6.03 0.07 -9.63
C ALA A 32 -6.24 1.36 -8.80
N ASP A 33 -7.48 1.88 -8.76
CA ASP A 33 -7.84 3.05 -7.95
C ASP A 33 -7.64 2.78 -6.44
N ALA A 34 -7.85 1.54 -5.99
CA ALA A 34 -7.62 1.15 -4.60
C ALA A 34 -6.12 1.10 -4.28
N ARG A 35 -5.29 0.58 -5.20
CA ARG A 35 -3.83 0.59 -5.08
C ARG A 35 -3.29 2.02 -5.05
N ASP A 36 -3.78 2.91 -5.92
CA ASP A 36 -3.39 4.32 -5.91
C ASP A 36 -3.62 4.98 -4.54
N LYS A 37 -4.77 4.71 -3.92
CA LYS A 37 -5.08 5.21 -2.56
C LYS A 37 -4.18 4.62 -1.48
N ILE A 38 -3.77 3.37 -1.62
CA ILE A 38 -2.83 2.72 -0.69
C ILE A 38 -1.45 3.37 -0.83
N LEU A 39 -0.98 3.56 -2.05
CA LEU A 39 0.31 4.20 -2.32
C LEU A 39 0.35 5.64 -1.81
N GLU A 40 -0.75 6.40 -1.99
CA GLU A 40 -0.89 7.76 -1.45
C GLU A 40 -0.79 7.78 0.07
N LEU A 41 -1.49 6.86 0.74
CA LEU A 41 -1.42 6.74 2.18
C LEU A 41 -0.02 6.32 2.67
N ALA A 42 0.63 5.38 1.97
CA ALA A 42 1.98 4.92 2.31
C ALA A 42 3.00 6.06 2.22
N GLU A 43 2.97 6.87 1.17
CA GLU A 43 3.89 7.99 1.01
C GLU A 43 3.75 9.01 2.16
N GLU A 44 2.52 9.38 2.53
CA GLU A 44 2.27 10.28 3.66
C GLU A 44 2.74 9.69 5.00
N ILE A 45 2.53 8.39 5.23
CA ILE A 45 2.98 7.71 6.45
C ILE A 45 4.51 7.63 6.48
N GLN A 46 5.18 7.34 5.36
CA GLN A 46 6.64 7.32 5.28
C GLN A 46 7.22 8.69 5.61
N VAL A 47 6.65 9.76 5.03
CA VAL A 47 7.04 11.15 5.33
C VAL A 47 6.78 11.48 6.80
N PHE A 48 5.70 10.98 7.39
CA PHE A 48 5.42 11.15 8.81
C PHE A 48 6.44 10.40 9.69
N LEU A 49 6.74 9.14 9.38
CA LEU A 49 7.67 8.29 10.12
C LEU A 49 9.09 8.83 10.06
N SER A 50 9.58 9.19 8.87
CA SER A 50 10.89 9.81 8.69
C SER A 50 11.06 11.12 9.46
N ARG A 51 9.99 11.91 9.61
CA ARG A 51 10.00 13.16 10.41
C ARG A 51 9.89 12.92 11.91
N LYS A 52 9.22 11.85 12.34
CA LYS A 52 8.93 11.59 13.77
C LYS A 52 9.92 10.64 14.43
N VAL A 53 10.56 9.77 13.67
CA VAL A 53 11.46 8.75 14.16
C VAL A 53 12.87 9.08 13.66
N GLU A 54 13.64 9.79 14.49
CA GLU A 54 15.06 10.03 14.20
C GLU A 54 15.82 8.70 14.25
N GLY A 55 16.48 8.36 13.15
CA GLY A 55 17.26 7.12 13.00
C GLY A 55 16.53 5.98 12.27
N LEU A 56 15.30 6.20 11.79
CA LEU A 56 14.64 5.26 10.89
C LEU A 56 15.26 5.40 9.49
N SER A 57 15.70 4.29 8.90
CA SER A 57 16.18 4.29 7.51
C SER A 57 15.03 4.48 6.52
N ASP A 58 15.30 5.07 5.36
CA ASP A 58 14.29 5.33 4.33
C ASP A 58 13.59 4.04 3.89
N ASP A 59 14.35 2.96 3.71
CA ASP A 59 13.83 1.62 3.38
C ASP A 59 12.88 1.09 4.46
N GLN A 60 13.23 1.26 5.74
CA GLN A 60 12.36 0.84 6.84
C GLN A 60 11.11 1.72 6.94
N ALA A 61 11.25 3.02 6.72
CA ALA A 61 10.12 3.94 6.72
C ALA A 61 9.13 3.58 5.61
N GLU A 62 9.63 3.25 4.41
CA GLU A 62 8.82 2.77 3.28
C GLU A 62 8.13 1.43 3.61
N GLN A 63 8.89 0.44 4.10
CA GLN A 63 8.33 -0.86 4.47
C GLN A 63 7.24 -0.76 5.54
N CYS A 64 7.48 0.02 6.60
CA CYS A 64 6.50 0.27 7.64
C CYS A 64 5.27 0.99 7.08
N ALA A 65 5.48 2.01 6.27
CA ALA A 65 4.38 2.78 5.71
C ALA A 65 3.51 1.96 4.76
N MET A 66 4.12 1.13 3.91
CA MET A 66 3.41 0.24 3.01
C MET A 66 2.59 -0.81 3.79
N ALA A 67 3.17 -1.43 4.82
CA ALA A 67 2.44 -2.37 5.68
C ALA A 67 1.23 -1.73 6.37
N ILE A 68 1.38 -0.49 6.86
CA ILE A 68 0.28 0.24 7.50
C ILE A 68 -0.80 0.62 6.47
N ALA A 69 -0.39 1.01 5.26
CA ALA A 69 -1.31 1.43 4.21
C ALA A 69 -2.09 0.26 3.60
N GLU A 70 -1.47 -0.92 3.46
CA GLU A 70 -2.14 -2.15 3.02
C GLU A 70 -3.17 -2.60 4.08
N GLU A 71 -2.78 -2.55 5.36
CA GLU A 71 -3.65 -2.88 6.49
C GLU A 71 -4.48 -1.67 6.99
N ARG A 72 -4.75 -0.67 6.14
CA ARG A 72 -5.44 0.57 6.53
C ARG A 72 -6.72 0.29 7.32
N ASP A 73 -7.51 -0.68 6.88
CA ASP A 73 -8.79 -1.04 7.51
C ASP A 73 -8.60 -1.68 8.90
N LEU A 74 -7.53 -2.47 9.10
CA LEU A 74 -7.14 -2.99 10.41
C LEU A 74 -6.64 -1.85 11.30
N PHE A 75 -5.76 -0.99 10.80
CA PHE A 75 -5.24 0.16 11.54
C PHE A 75 -6.36 1.14 11.94
N GLN A 76 -7.33 1.42 11.07
CA GLN A 76 -8.49 2.26 11.41
C GLN A 76 -9.33 1.67 12.54
N LYS A 77 -9.52 0.34 12.55
CA LYS A 77 -10.21 -0.36 13.64
C LYS A 77 -9.35 -0.37 14.90
N ALA A 78 -8.05 -0.56 14.76
CA ALA A 78 -7.12 -0.64 15.87
C ALA A 78 -6.90 0.72 16.57
N LEU A 79 -6.99 1.83 15.83
CA LEU A 79 -7.02 3.18 16.43
C LEU A 79 -8.22 3.37 17.39
N LYS A 80 -9.31 2.63 17.21
CA LYS A 80 -10.46 2.62 18.14
C LYS A 80 -10.35 1.51 19.19
N LYS A 81 -9.77 0.37 18.83
CA LYS A 81 -9.57 -0.80 19.69
C LYS A 81 -8.17 -1.37 19.48
N PRO A 82 -7.16 -0.93 20.24
CA PRO A 82 -5.76 -1.31 20.01
C PRO A 82 -5.51 -2.82 20.10
N GLU A 83 -6.41 -3.55 20.76
CA GLU A 83 -6.43 -5.01 20.90
C GLU A 83 -6.48 -5.74 19.56
N LEU A 84 -7.11 -5.14 18.53
CA LEU A 84 -7.29 -5.75 17.22
C LEU A 84 -5.99 -5.88 16.43
N LEU A 85 -5.02 -5.00 16.70
CA LEU A 85 -3.71 -5.02 16.04
C LEU A 85 -2.92 -6.28 16.39
N ASN A 86 -3.11 -6.82 17.60
CA ASN A 86 -2.47 -8.05 18.07
C ASN A 86 -3.35 -9.29 17.86
N ALA A 87 -4.57 -9.14 17.33
CA ALA A 87 -5.51 -10.25 17.13
C ALA A 87 -5.34 -10.93 15.76
N ALA A 88 -4.56 -10.36 14.84
CA ALA A 88 -4.39 -10.85 13.47
C ALA A 88 -3.45 -12.07 13.34
N GLU A 89 -3.00 -12.67 14.45
CA GLU A 89 -2.06 -13.80 14.47
C GLU A 89 -2.62 -15.05 15.18
N GLN A 90 -3.94 -15.23 15.19
CA GLN A 90 -4.55 -16.51 15.55
C GLN A 90 -5.45 -17.01 14.41
N ASP A 91 -4.92 -18.04 13.72
CA ASP A 91 -5.51 -18.94 12.72
C ASP A 91 -5.44 -18.56 11.23
#